data_AF-A0A2S9FYT2-F1
#
_entry.id   AF-A0A2S9FYT2-F1
#
_cell.length_a   1.000
_cell.length_b   1.000
_cell.length_c   1.000
_cell.angle_alpha   90.00
_cell.angle_beta   90.00
_cell.angle_gamma   90.00
#
_symmetry.space_group_name_H-M   'P 1'
#
loop_
_entity.id
_entity.type
_entity.pdbx_description
1 polymer ?
#
loop_
_entity_poly.entity_id
_entity_poly.type
_entity_poly.pdbx_seq_one_letter_code
_entity_poly.pdbx_strand_id
1 'polypeptide(L)' 'ITAAGLIFAASMGGLLFSSIGIVIQGGFVIGVGILLDTFVVRTITVPAIAALVGPANWWPSRVGAGPSVSRAPAEHV' A
#
# COMPACT_ATOMS: atom_id res chain seq x y z
N ILE A 1 -0.14 -9.41 -4.14
CA ILE A 1 -0.50 -8.15 -4.83
C ILE A 1 0.50 -7.85 -5.94
N THR A 2 1.80 -7.76 -5.64
CA THR A 2 2.85 -7.49 -6.65
C THR A 2 2.85 -8.48 -7.80
N ALA A 3 2.77 -9.79 -7.52
CA ALA A 3 2.72 -10.81 -8.57
C ALA A 3 1.46 -10.70 -9.46
N ALA A 4 0.30 -10.40 -8.88
CA ALA A 4 -0.94 -10.20 -9.63
C ALA A 4 -0.85 -8.97 -10.55
N GLY A 5 -0.32 -7.85 -10.05
CA GLY A 5 -0.07 -6.65 -10.86
C GLY A 5 0.94 -6.91 -11.99
N LEU A 6 2.00 -7.66 -11.72
CA LEU A 6 3.02 -8.00 -12.72
C LEU A 6 2.46 -8.86 -13.85
N ILE A 7 1.67 -9.90 -13.53
CA ILE A 7 1.03 -10.78 -14.51
C ILE A 7 0.04 -9.98 -15.37
N PHE A 8 -0.74 -9.09 -14.75
CA PHE A 8 -1.70 -8.25 -15.48
C PHE A 8 -1.01 -7.21 -16.38
N ALA A 9 0.06 -6.57 -15.90
CA ALA A 9 0.87 -5.67 -16.71
C ALA A 9 1.52 -6.39 -17.90
N ALA A 10 1.99 -7.63 -17.72
CA ALA A 10 2.52 -8.44 -18.81
C ALA A 10 1.45 -8.80 -19.84
N SER A 11 0.23 -9.16 -19.39
CA SER A 11 -0.89 -9.45 -20.28
C SER A 11 -1.30 -8.23 -21.12
N MET A 12 -1.40 -7.05 -20.50
CA MET A 12 -1.71 -5.80 -21.20
C MET A 12 -0.56 -5.34 -22.09
N GLY A 13 0.69 -5.60 -21.70
CA GLY A 13 1.87 -5.41 -22.56
C GLY A 13 1.81 -6.23 -23.84
N GLY A 14 1.13 -7.37 -23.84
CA GLY A 14 0.86 -8.15 -25.05
C GLY A 14 0.10 -7.38 -26.14
N LEU A 15 -0.68 -6.37 -25.77
CA LEU A 15 -1.40 -5.50 -26.72
C LEU A 15 -0.47 -4.59 -27.53
N LEU A 16 0.79 -4.41 -27.10
CA LEU A 16 1.81 -3.67 -27.86
C LEU A 16 2.15 -4.34 -29.19
N PHE A 17 1.92 -5.64 -29.32
CA PHE A 17 2.11 -6.39 -30.58
C PHE A 17 0.95 -6.24 -31.56
N SER A 18 -0.11 -5.50 -31.20
CA SER A 18 -1.24 -5.24 -32.08
C SER A 18 -0.84 -4.36 -33.27
N SER A 19 -1.49 -4.55 -34.42
CA SER A 19 -1.32 -3.68 -35.60
C SER A 19 -2.18 -2.40 -35.52
N ILE A 20 -3.05 -2.29 -34.52
CA ILE A 20 -3.99 -1.18 -34.37
C ILE A 20 -3.42 -0.17 -33.37
N GLY A 21 -3.10 1.03 -33.84
CA GLY A 21 -2.41 2.04 -33.03
C GLY A 21 -3.11 2.40 -31.71
N ILE A 22 -4.45 2.51 -31.71
CA ILE A 22 -5.21 2.82 -30.48
C ILE A 22 -5.09 1.70 -29.43
N VAL A 23 -4.95 0.44 -29.87
CA VAL A 23 -4.79 -0.72 -28.99
C VAL A 23 -3.38 -0.73 -28.39
N ILE A 24 -2.35 -0.42 -29.18
CA ILE A 24 -0.96 -0.30 -28.71
C ILE A 24 -0.87 0.79 -27.64
N GLN A 25 -1.42 1.98 -27.91
CA GLN A 25 -1.41 3.11 -26.98
C GLN A 25 -2.18 2.78 -25.69
N GLY A 26 -3.35 2.15 -25.81
CA GLY A 26 -4.13 1.69 -24.65
C GLY A 26 -3.36 0.68 -23.80
N GLY A 27 -2.79 -0.35 -24.44
CA GLY A 27 -1.98 -1.36 -23.76
C GLY A 27 -0.75 -0.79 -23.06
N PHE A 28 -0.06 0.17 -23.71
CA PHE A 28 1.06 0.87 -23.12
C PHE A 28 0.66 1.67 -21.88
N VAL A 29 -0.37 2.51 -22.00
CA VAL A 29 -0.87 3.35 -20.88
C VAL A 29 -1.34 2.49 -19.71
N ILE A 30 -2.12 1.44 -19.99
CA ILE A 30 -2.61 0.52 -18.96
C ILE A 30 -1.44 -0.22 -18.29
N GLY A 31 -0.54 -0.81 -19.07
CA GLY A 31 0.61 -1.56 -18.57
C GLY A 31 1.52 -0.71 -17.68
N VAL A 32 1.89 0.49 -18.14
CA VAL A 32 2.69 1.45 -17.37
C VAL A 32 1.94 1.92 -16.12
N GLY A 33 0.64 2.21 -16.24
CA GLY A 33 -0.19 2.61 -15.10
C GLY A 33 -0.23 1.56 -13.98
N ILE A 34 -0.36 0.28 -14.33
CA ILE A 34 -0.34 -0.83 -13.36
C ILE A 34 1.03 -0.95 -12.69
N LEU A 35 2.12 -0.85 -13.46
CA LEU A 35 3.48 -0.87 -12.91
C LEU A 35 3.69 0.28 -11.92
N LEU A 36 3.25 1.49 -12.28
CA LEU A 36 3.34 2.67 -11.42
C LEU A 36 2.49 2.52 -10.15
N ASP A 37 1.26 2.03 -10.22
CA ASP A 37 0.43 1.81 -9.02
C ASP A 37 1.05 0.76 -8.09
N THR A 38 1.50 -0.35 -8.68
CA THR A 38 2.02 -1.50 -7.92
C THR A 38 3.32 -1.16 -7.20
N PHE A 39 4.21 -0.39 -7.83
CA PHE A 39 5.49 -0.02 -7.24
C PHE A 39 5.42 1.35 -6.56
N VAL A 40 5.06 2.43 -7.26
CA VAL A 40 5.14 3.80 -6.73
C VAL A 40 4.04 4.08 -5.71
N VAL A 41 2.78 3.76 -6.04
CA VAL A 41 1.67 4.08 -5.15
C VAL A 41 1.74 3.22 -3.89
N ARG A 42 1.89 1.89 -4.04
CA ARG A 42 1.92 0.98 -2.88
C ARG A 42 3.16 1.09 -2.00
N THR A 43 4.36 1.27 -2.56
CA THR A 43 5.60 1.23 -1.74
C THR A 43 6.03 2.59 -1.21
N ILE A 44 5.59 3.69 -1.84
CA ILE A 44 6.00 5.04 -1.45
C ILE A 44 4.78 5.86 -1.05
N THR A 45 3.81 6.03 -1.96
CA THR A 45 2.72 6.99 -1.76
C THR A 45 1.83 6.61 -0.58
N VAL A 46 1.43 5.34 -0.49
CA VAL A 46 0.60 4.82 0.61
C VAL A 46 1.30 4.95 1.98
N PRO A 47 2.54 4.46 2.19
CA PRO A 47 3.21 4.62 3.48
C PRO A 47 3.60 6.08 3.77
N ALA A 48 3.95 6.89 2.76
CA ALA A 48 4.22 8.32 2.97
C ALA A 48 2.98 9.08 3.43
N ILE A 49 1.83 8.84 2.80
CA ILE A 49 0.55 9.42 3.23
C ILE A 49 0.18 8.91 4.62
N ALA A 50 0.33 7.61 4.89
CA ALA A 50 0.06 7.06 6.21
C ALA A 50 0.97 7.66 7.30
N ALA A 51 2.24 7.96 6.99
CA ALA A 51 3.16 8.64 7.89
C ALA A 51 2.79 10.12 8.10
N LEU A 52 2.36 10.82 7.05
CA LEU A 52 1.95 12.23 7.12
C LEU A 52 0.61 12.43 7.86
N VAL A 53 -0.37 11.56 7.62
CA VAL A 53 -1.69 11.58 8.28
C VAL A 53 -1.60 11.08 9.73
N GLY A 54 -0.55 10.32 10.06
CA GLY A 54 -0.22 9.93 11.43
C GLY A 54 -1.33 9.11 12.11
N PRO A 55 -1.61 9.31 13.41
CA PRO A 55 -2.56 8.50 14.19
C PRO A 55 -4.01 8.60 13.71
N ALA A 56 -4.36 9.57 12.86
CA ALA A 56 -5.68 9.64 12.24
C ALA A 56 -5.89 8.57 11.14
N ASN A 57 -4.81 8.05 10.55
CA ASN A 57 -4.87 6.91 9.61
C ASN A 57 -5.22 5.59 10.33
N TRP A 58 -5.09 5.55 11.65
CA TRP A 58 -5.21 4.35 12.49
C TRP A 58 -6.58 4.21 13.20
N TRP A 59 -7.64 4.84 12.71
CA TRP A 59 -8.97 4.58 13.25
C TRP A 59 -9.36 3.10 12.96
N PRO A 60 -9.66 2.26 13.97
CA PRO A 60 -10.35 2.61 15.22
C PRO A 60 -9.59 2.31 16.53
N SER A 61 -9.72 3.29 17.43
CA SER A 61 -9.85 3.20 18.89
C SER A 61 -8.89 2.31 19.69
N ARG A 62 -8.04 2.96 20.49
CA ARG A 62 -7.62 2.53 21.83
C ARG A 62 -7.39 1.02 21.98
N VAL A 63 -6.25 0.51 21.51
CA VAL A 63 -5.62 -0.62 22.21
C VAL A 63 -5.21 -0.05 23.56
N GLY A 64 -6.13 -0.21 24.52
CA GLY A 64 -6.10 0.44 25.81
C GLY A 64 -4.75 0.28 26.47
N ALA A 65 -4.27 1.39 27.01
CA ALA A 65 -3.32 1.44 28.10
C ALA A 65 -3.63 0.31 29.09
N GLY A 66 -2.82 -0.76 29.06
CA GLY A 66 -2.66 -1.59 30.23
C GLY A 66 -2.10 -0.68 31.33
N PRO A 67 -2.79 -0.51 32.47
CA PRO A 67 -2.34 0.41 33.50
C PRO A 67 -0.90 0.10 33.90
N SER A 68 -0.05 1.11 33.76
CA SER A 68 1.30 1.12 34.28
C SER A 68 1.26 0.91 35.80
N VAL A 69 1.91 -0.17 36.21
CA VAL A 69 2.33 -0.57 37.56
C VAL A 69 2.42 0.59 38.57
N SER A 70 1.88 0.38 39.78
CA SER A 70 2.51 0.91 40.99
C SER A 70 2.78 -0.25 41.94
N ARG A 71 4.06 -0.61 42.09
CA ARG A 71 4.53 -1.40 43.23
C ARG A 71 4.53 -0.47 44.44
N ALA A 72 3.72 -0.76 45.45
CA ALA A 72 3.94 -0.26 46.80
C ALA A 72 4.62 -1.38 47.61
N PRO A 73 5.79 -1.14 48.22
CA PRO A 73 6.31 -2.01 49.28
C PRO A 73 5.41 -1.81 50.50
N ALA A 74 4.70 -2.85 50.93
CA ALA A 74 4.07 -2.89 52.23
C ALA A 74 4.93 -3.77 53.14
N GLU A 75 5.98 -3.15 53.65
CA GLU A 75 6.58 -3.47 54.95
C GLU A 75 5.61 -3.04 56.07
N HIS A 76 5.73 -3.67 57.26
CA HIS A 76 4.87 -3.61 58.48
C HIS A 76 3.66 -4.58 58.41
N VAL A 77 3.57 -5.68 59.18
CA VAL A 77 3.70 -5.86 60.65
C VAL A 77 4.16 -7.28 60.98
#